data_AF-A0A959LQI4-F1
#
_entry.id   AF-A0A959LQI4-F1
#
_cell.length_a   1.000
_cell.length_b   1.000
_cell.length_c   1.000
_cell.angle_alpha   90.00
_cell.angle_beta   90.00
_cell.angle_gamma   90.00
#
_symmetry.space_group_name_H-M   'P 1'
#
loop_
_entity.id
_entity.type
_entity.pdbx_description
1 polymer ?
#
loop_
_entity_poly.entity_id
_entity_poly.type
_entity_poly.pdbx_seq_one_letter_code
_entity_poly.pdbx_strand_id
1 'polypeptide(L)'
;MPRILLFLILNIFACAQSIAQEKGVAQSIADKERINAINTLDSLCLKDKYQEIINFCSESNYHLNSVCTYNLIGAHYFLGDSIIAWSLLDKEINRITSNSSNSPYALHLLLGEDYSSYKKFLMTSSAKSYIVSIMDSLYMMESITEKESGKELMHLLIEDQWVRKTSSLYDHFKPDRKHLLPSKIDSMDAIKAQRDHCTKVFDFYQKQNKLFSKTEVGILYYRQLFLFFHEVDMTRRDFYHKLLKEGVASGAFKIEAQMNFEMSTRFIEMGALEFFKHLDEIQEEYRKKYSKPGYRYGIY
;
A
#
# COMPACT_ATOMS: atom_id res chain seq x y z
N MET A 1 -30.71 44.14 -22.99
CA MET A 1 -29.96 43.59 -21.83
C MET A 1 -29.43 42.15 -21.95
N PRO A 2 -29.86 41.24 -22.86
CA PRO A 2 -29.35 39.85 -22.86
C PRO A 2 -27.93 39.67 -23.43
N ARG A 3 -27.44 40.63 -24.22
CA ARG A 3 -26.10 40.55 -24.85
C ARG A 3 -24.93 40.78 -23.88
N ILE A 4 -25.13 41.58 -22.83
CA ILE A 4 -24.10 41.87 -21.82
C ILE A 4 -23.90 40.65 -20.89
N LEU A 5 -24.99 39.97 -20.53
CA LEU A 5 -24.95 38.76 -19.71
C LEU A 5 -24.26 37.60 -20.44
N LEU A 6 -24.50 37.43 -21.74
CA LEU A 6 -23.84 36.43 -22.57
C LEU A 6 -22.32 36.67 -22.67
N PHE A 7 -21.91 37.94 -22.82
CA PHE A 7 -20.49 38.32 -22.87
C PHE A 7 -19.77 38.09 -21.53
N LEU A 8 -20.44 38.36 -20.40
CA LEU A 8 -19.89 38.08 -19.07
C LEU A 8 -19.72 36.58 -18.82
N ILE A 9 -20.71 35.76 -19.19
CA ILE A 9 -20.65 34.30 -19.05
C ILE A 9 -19.50 33.74 -19.91
N LEU A 10 -19.38 34.16 -21.17
CA LEU A 10 -18.30 33.70 -22.06
C LEU A 10 -16.90 34.08 -21.54
N ASN A 11 -16.72 35.27 -20.97
CA ASN A 11 -15.44 35.68 -20.37
C ASN A 11 -15.10 34.90 -19.09
N ILE A 12 -16.10 34.57 -18.26
CA ILE A 12 -15.91 33.74 -17.06
C ILE A 12 -15.51 32.32 -17.46
N PHE A 13 -16.14 31.73 -18.48
CA PHE A 13 -15.77 30.41 -19.00
C PHE A 13 -14.37 30.39 -19.62
N ALA A 14 -13.99 31.41 -20.39
CA ALA A 14 -12.65 31.53 -20.96
C ALA A 14 -11.56 31.66 -19.88
N CYS A 15 -11.83 32.44 -18.82
CA CYS A 15 -10.91 32.60 -17.69
C CYS A 15 -10.81 31.32 -16.85
N ALA A 16 -11.92 30.60 -16.62
CA ALA A 16 -11.91 29.31 -15.94
C ALA A 16 -11.16 28.23 -16.73
N GLN A 17 -11.29 28.22 -18.06
CA GLN A 17 -10.52 27.33 -18.94
C GLN A 17 -9.03 27.65 -18.94
N SER A 18 -8.64 28.93 -18.96
CA SER A 18 -7.22 29.30 -18.89
C SER A 18 -6.59 28.94 -17.54
N ILE A 19 -7.30 29.15 -16.42
CA ILE A 19 -6.84 28.76 -15.07
C ILE A 19 -6.74 27.24 -14.95
N ALA A 20 -7.70 26.49 -15.50
CA ALA A 20 -7.65 25.03 -15.51
C ALA A 20 -6.49 24.49 -16.36
N GLN A 21 -6.22 25.13 -17.51
CA GLN A 21 -5.10 24.80 -18.38
C GLN A 21 -3.75 25.14 -17.74
N GLU A 22 -3.60 26.30 -17.12
CA GLU A 22 -2.40 26.70 -16.37
C GLU A 22 -2.14 25.76 -15.19
N LYS A 23 -3.18 25.38 -14.44
CA LYS A 23 -3.07 24.35 -13.39
C LYS A 23 -2.63 22.99 -13.95
N GLY A 24 -3.16 22.59 -15.11
CA GLY A 24 -2.76 21.34 -15.77
C GLY A 24 -1.31 21.34 -16.24
N VAL A 25 -0.82 22.46 -16.79
CA VAL A 25 0.58 22.62 -17.20
C VAL A 25 1.51 22.65 -15.98
N ALA A 26 1.17 23.38 -14.93
CA ALA A 26 1.95 23.44 -13.70
C ALA A 26 2.06 22.06 -13.03
N GLN A 27 0.95 21.30 -12.97
CA GLN A 27 0.95 19.94 -12.44
C GLN A 27 1.85 19.01 -13.29
N SER A 28 1.78 19.11 -14.63
CA SER A 28 2.62 18.31 -15.51
C SER A 28 4.12 18.61 -15.34
N ILE A 29 4.49 19.87 -15.11
CA ILE A 29 5.88 20.27 -14.82
C ILE A 29 6.31 19.69 -13.47
N ALA A 30 5.50 19.87 -12.42
CA ALA A 30 5.79 19.34 -11.09
C ALA A 30 5.92 17.81 -11.08
N ASP A 31 5.11 17.09 -11.85
CA ASP A 31 5.19 15.63 -11.98
C ASP A 31 6.48 15.19 -12.69
N LYS A 32 6.89 15.89 -13.76
CA LYS A 32 8.17 15.63 -14.45
C LYS A 32 9.37 15.87 -13.54
N GLU A 33 9.34 16.98 -12.81
CA GLU A 33 10.33 17.35 -11.82
C GLU A 33 10.46 16.31 -10.71
N ARG A 34 9.32 15.85 -10.18
CA ARG A 34 9.25 14.77 -9.19
C ARG A 34 9.83 13.46 -9.74
N ILE A 35 9.46 13.05 -10.96
CA ILE A 35 9.98 11.83 -11.58
C ILE A 35 11.50 11.91 -11.75
N ASN A 36 12.00 13.05 -12.23
CA ASN A 36 13.44 13.28 -12.39
C ASN A 36 14.19 13.21 -11.06
N ALA A 37 13.64 13.81 -10.00
CA ALA A 37 14.21 13.73 -8.66
C ALA A 37 14.28 12.29 -8.15
N ILE A 38 13.20 11.51 -8.33
CA ILE A 38 13.22 10.10 -7.91
C ILE A 38 14.26 9.31 -8.69
N ASN A 39 14.31 9.44 -10.03
CA ASN A 39 15.28 8.71 -10.86
C ASN A 39 16.73 9.06 -10.50
N THR A 40 17.00 10.32 -10.14
CA THR A 40 18.32 10.76 -9.68
C THR A 40 18.68 10.10 -8.35
N LEU A 41 17.81 10.20 -7.36
CA LEU A 41 18.03 9.62 -6.03
C LEU A 41 18.16 8.09 -6.07
N ASP A 42 17.37 7.45 -6.92
CA ASP A 42 17.46 6.04 -7.23
C ASP A 42 18.86 5.69 -7.76
N SER A 43 19.36 6.41 -8.78
CA SER A 43 20.70 6.21 -9.34
C SER A 43 21.82 6.37 -8.30
N LEU A 44 21.70 7.37 -7.42
CA LEU A 44 22.66 7.60 -6.35
C LEU A 44 22.62 6.49 -5.29
N CYS A 45 21.43 6.02 -4.94
CA CYS A 45 21.22 4.92 -3.99
C CYS A 45 21.80 3.59 -4.51
N LEU A 46 21.78 3.35 -5.82
CA LEU A 46 22.42 2.17 -6.44
C LEU A 46 23.92 2.16 -6.30
N LYS A 47 24.53 3.34 -6.38
CA LYS A 47 25.98 3.53 -6.32
C LYS A 47 26.47 3.75 -4.90
N ASP A 48 25.60 3.55 -3.91
CA ASP A 48 25.83 3.83 -2.49
C ASP A 48 26.37 5.25 -2.23
N LYS A 49 25.96 6.22 -3.06
CA LYS A 49 26.35 7.63 -2.96
C LYS A 49 25.44 8.39 -1.99
N TYR A 50 25.38 7.93 -0.75
CA TYR A 50 24.47 8.46 0.26
C TYR A 50 24.73 9.94 0.61
N GLN A 51 25.98 10.40 0.56
CA GLN A 51 26.29 11.82 0.76
C GLN A 51 25.73 12.69 -0.38
N GLU A 52 25.76 12.20 -1.61
CA GLU A 52 25.21 12.92 -2.77
C GLU A 52 23.67 12.99 -2.70
N ILE A 53 23.01 11.97 -2.14
CA ILE A 53 21.58 11.99 -1.83
C ILE A 53 21.26 13.10 -0.83
N ILE A 54 22.05 13.23 0.24
CA ILE A 54 21.86 14.29 1.23
C ILE A 54 22.01 15.66 0.59
N ASN A 55 23.08 15.88 -0.20
CA ASN A 55 23.31 17.15 -0.88
C ASN A 55 22.16 17.48 -1.84
N PHE A 56 21.72 16.53 -2.67
CA PHE A 56 20.60 16.70 -3.59
C PHE A 56 19.30 17.12 -2.87
N CYS A 57 18.98 16.43 -1.77
CA CYS A 57 17.81 16.74 -0.94
C CYS A 57 17.98 18.04 -0.13
N SER A 58 19.22 18.53 0.02
CA SER A 58 19.57 19.72 0.81
C SER A 58 19.76 21.01 -0.02
N GLU A 59 19.86 20.90 -1.34
CA GLU A 59 20.08 22.04 -2.24
C GLU A 59 18.83 22.35 -3.08
N SER A 60 17.85 21.45 -3.06
CA SER A 60 16.67 21.55 -3.91
C SER A 60 15.49 22.19 -3.17
N ASN A 61 14.59 22.86 -3.91
CA ASN A 61 13.29 23.31 -3.40
C ASN A 61 12.38 22.15 -2.88
N TYR A 62 12.88 20.90 -2.90
CA TYR A 62 12.19 19.69 -2.46
C TYR A 62 12.41 19.33 -0.98
N HIS A 63 13.05 20.18 -0.18
CA HIS A 63 13.30 19.98 1.26
C HIS A 63 12.09 19.53 2.11
N LEU A 64 10.86 19.70 1.59
CA LEU A 64 9.61 19.33 2.24
C LEU A 64 8.76 18.32 1.45
N ASN A 65 9.32 17.71 0.39
CA ASN A 65 8.64 16.68 -0.39
C ASN A 65 8.95 15.29 0.20
N SER A 66 7.94 14.41 0.25
CA SER A 66 8.07 13.00 0.65
C SER A 66 9.25 12.30 -0.04
N VAL A 67 9.52 12.64 -1.31
CA VAL A 67 10.66 12.10 -2.08
C VAL A 67 12.00 12.27 -1.33
N CYS A 68 12.24 13.47 -0.81
CA CYS A 68 13.49 13.79 -0.12
C CYS A 68 13.50 13.23 1.30
N THR A 69 12.41 13.38 2.06
CA THR A 69 12.32 12.92 3.45
C THR A 69 12.66 11.43 3.59
N TYR A 70 12.03 10.57 2.79
CA TYR A 70 12.25 9.13 2.90
C TYR A 70 13.66 8.73 2.43
N ASN A 71 14.17 9.32 1.36
CA ASN A 71 15.55 9.03 0.93
C ASN A 71 16.59 9.52 1.95
N LEU A 72 16.35 10.65 2.63
CA LEU A 72 17.21 11.15 3.70
C LEU A 72 17.27 10.21 4.91
N ILE A 73 16.13 9.61 5.32
CA ILE A 73 16.11 8.59 6.39
C ILE A 73 17.12 7.48 6.07
N GLY A 74 17.03 6.92 4.86
CA GLY A 74 17.93 5.85 4.44
C GLY A 74 19.39 6.31 4.30
N ALA A 75 19.62 7.46 3.66
CA ALA A 75 20.97 7.97 3.43
C ALA A 75 21.73 8.26 4.73
N HIS A 76 21.10 8.94 5.69
CA HIS A 76 21.70 9.18 7.01
C HIS A 76 21.99 7.87 7.75
N TYR A 77 21.07 6.89 7.68
CA TYR A 77 21.30 5.58 8.31
C TYR A 77 22.54 4.89 7.76
N PHE A 78 22.69 4.84 6.43
CA PHE A 78 23.82 4.13 5.79
C PHE A 78 25.16 4.88 5.88
N LEU A 79 25.17 6.19 6.15
CA LEU A 79 26.39 6.93 6.50
C LEU A 79 26.78 6.81 7.98
N GLY A 80 25.94 6.20 8.82
CA GLY A 80 26.17 6.06 10.26
C GLY A 80 25.56 7.17 11.13
N ASP A 81 24.89 8.16 10.52
CA ASP A 81 24.16 9.24 11.21
C ASP A 81 22.81 8.76 11.76
N SER A 82 22.84 7.69 12.56
CA SER A 82 21.64 7.01 13.04
C SER A 82 20.69 7.95 13.79
N ILE A 83 21.22 8.89 14.59
CA ILE A 83 20.42 9.87 15.34
C ILE A 83 19.53 10.69 14.40
N ILE A 84 20.08 11.14 13.27
CA ILE A 84 19.34 11.96 12.29
C ILE A 84 18.30 11.08 11.58
N ALA A 85 18.69 9.87 11.15
CA ALA A 85 17.80 8.93 10.48
C ALA A 85 16.56 8.61 11.33
N TRP A 86 16.75 8.27 12.61
CA TRP A 86 15.65 8.00 13.53
C TRP A 86 14.83 9.24 13.84
N SER A 87 15.45 10.41 14.01
CA SER A 87 14.71 11.66 14.20
C SER A 87 13.80 12.00 13.02
N LEU A 88 14.26 11.76 11.78
CA LEU A 88 13.45 11.92 10.57
C LEU A 88 12.30 10.90 10.52
N LEU A 89 12.58 9.64 10.86
CA LEU A 89 11.54 8.61 10.94
C LEU A 89 10.46 8.97 11.98
N ASP A 90 10.86 9.42 13.16
CA ASP A 90 9.93 9.80 14.24
C ASP A 90 9.06 10.98 13.86
N LYS A 91 9.60 11.95 13.12
CA LYS A 91 8.81 13.05 12.56
C LYS A 91 7.74 12.53 11.60
N GLU A 92 8.09 11.58 10.73
CA GLU A 92 7.12 10.98 9.82
C GLU A 92 6.08 10.13 10.55
N ILE A 93 6.49 9.33 11.54
CA ILE A 93 5.58 8.56 12.38
C ILE A 93 4.60 9.52 13.07
N ASN A 94 5.10 10.57 13.73
CA ASN A 94 4.27 11.56 14.42
C ASN A 94 3.33 12.29 13.46
N ARG A 95 3.81 12.67 12.26
CA ARG A 95 2.99 13.29 11.21
C ARG A 95 1.85 12.37 10.80
N ILE A 96 2.15 11.08 10.62
CA ILE A 96 1.16 10.08 10.20
C ILE A 96 0.15 9.82 11.33
N THR A 97 0.62 9.54 12.54
CA THR A 97 -0.24 9.17 13.69
C THR A 97 -1.11 10.33 14.15
N SER A 98 -0.59 11.56 14.15
CA SER A 98 -1.37 12.77 14.51
C SER A 98 -2.50 13.03 13.52
N ASN A 99 -2.27 12.81 12.22
CA ASN A 99 -3.29 13.02 11.18
C ASN A 99 -4.29 11.86 11.06
N SER A 100 -3.93 10.66 11.55
CA SER A 100 -4.72 9.43 11.41
C SER A 100 -5.36 8.95 12.72
N SER A 101 -5.53 9.84 13.70
CA SER A 101 -6.17 9.54 15.00
C SER A 101 -5.47 8.42 15.79
N ASN A 102 -4.13 8.44 15.86
CA ASN A 102 -3.31 7.41 16.54
C ASN A 102 -3.62 5.98 16.07
N SER A 103 -4.01 5.82 14.81
CA SER A 103 -4.41 4.52 14.30
C SER A 103 -3.19 3.69 13.88
N PRO A 104 -3.15 2.37 14.17
CA PRO A 104 -2.24 1.39 13.57
C PRO A 104 -2.35 1.37 12.03
N TYR A 105 -3.35 2.05 11.44
CA TYR A 105 -3.41 2.41 10.02
C TYR A 105 -2.18 3.18 9.54
N ALA A 106 -1.48 3.91 10.41
CA ALA A 106 -0.23 4.60 10.10
C ALA A 106 0.78 3.69 9.37
N LEU A 107 0.73 2.40 9.66
CA LEU A 107 1.57 1.38 9.07
C LEU A 107 1.59 1.39 7.54
N HIS A 108 0.43 1.36 6.88
CA HIS A 108 0.41 1.22 5.42
C HIS A 108 0.92 2.49 4.72
N LEU A 109 0.88 3.65 5.39
CA LEU A 109 1.50 4.88 4.89
C LEU A 109 3.01 4.77 5.06
N LEU A 110 3.47 4.45 6.27
CA LEU A 110 4.90 4.34 6.56
C LEU A 110 5.59 3.25 5.73
N LEU A 111 4.95 2.11 5.56
CA LEU A 111 5.42 0.99 4.76
C LEU A 111 5.00 1.10 3.29
N GLY A 112 4.13 2.02 2.89
CA GLY A 112 3.72 2.18 1.49
C GLY A 112 4.74 2.94 0.64
N GLU A 113 5.63 3.69 1.27
CA GLU A 113 6.49 4.65 0.57
C GLU A 113 7.59 3.95 -0.22
N ASP A 114 7.66 4.29 -1.51
CA ASP A 114 8.41 3.57 -2.54
C ASP A 114 9.62 4.39 -3.03
N TYR A 115 10.56 4.61 -2.10
CA TYR A 115 11.81 5.34 -2.34
C TYR A 115 13.01 4.47 -2.00
N SER A 116 14.03 4.48 -2.86
CA SER A 116 15.07 3.44 -2.86
C SER A 116 15.90 3.37 -1.57
N SER A 117 16.40 4.50 -1.06
CA SER A 117 17.20 4.46 0.18
C SER A 117 16.34 4.08 1.40
N TYR A 118 15.08 4.52 1.42
CA TYR A 118 14.13 4.14 2.47
C TYR A 118 13.77 2.67 2.43
N LYS A 119 13.54 2.10 1.23
CA LYS A 119 13.32 0.67 1.03
C LYS A 119 14.50 -0.14 1.57
N LYS A 120 15.74 0.22 1.23
CA LYS A 120 16.94 -0.42 1.80
C LYS A 120 16.96 -0.32 3.33
N PHE A 121 16.65 0.84 3.90
CA PHE A 121 16.59 1.04 5.35
C PHE A 121 15.53 0.16 6.03
N LEU A 122 14.32 0.08 5.48
CA LEU A 122 13.22 -0.74 6.02
C LEU A 122 13.54 -2.24 6.07
N MET A 123 14.50 -2.71 5.27
CA MET A 123 14.95 -4.10 5.26
C MET A 123 15.93 -4.44 6.40
N THR A 124 16.38 -3.46 7.16
CA THR A 124 17.27 -3.69 8.29
C THR A 124 16.50 -4.23 9.50
N SER A 125 17.12 -5.11 10.27
CA SER A 125 16.49 -5.69 11.47
C SER A 125 16.16 -4.64 12.53
N SER A 126 16.96 -3.58 12.63
CA SER A 126 16.75 -2.44 13.51
C SER A 126 15.50 -1.64 13.13
N ALA A 127 15.36 -1.24 11.85
CA ALA A 127 14.18 -0.55 11.34
C ALA A 127 12.91 -1.37 11.52
N LYS A 128 12.97 -2.67 11.15
CA LYS A 128 11.86 -3.60 11.32
C LYS A 128 11.40 -3.67 12.77
N SER A 129 12.33 -3.91 13.69
CA SER A 129 12.01 -4.05 15.13
C SER A 129 11.47 -2.76 15.74
N TYR A 130 12.04 -1.60 15.36
CA TYR A 130 11.60 -0.30 15.83
C TYR A 130 10.18 0.06 15.35
N ILE A 131 9.89 -0.17 14.07
CA ILE A 131 8.55 0.10 13.52
C ILE A 131 7.52 -0.84 14.16
N VAL A 132 7.83 -2.13 14.29
CA VAL A 132 6.92 -3.10 14.94
C VAL A 132 6.64 -2.70 16.38
N SER A 133 7.64 -2.27 17.17
CA SER A 133 7.43 -1.92 18.58
C SER A 133 6.55 -0.68 18.76
N ILE A 134 6.69 0.32 17.88
CA ILE A 134 5.80 1.48 17.86
C ILE A 134 4.39 1.06 17.49
N MET A 135 4.22 0.25 16.44
CA MET A 135 2.91 -0.21 16.00
C MET A 135 2.21 -1.06 17.06
N ASP A 136 2.95 -1.93 17.75
CA ASP A 136 2.46 -2.67 18.92
C ASP A 136 1.94 -1.72 19.99
N SER A 137 2.72 -0.71 20.34
CA SER A 137 2.35 0.26 21.38
C SER A 137 1.08 1.00 21.01
N LEU A 138 0.94 1.44 19.74
CA LEU A 138 -0.27 2.09 19.24
C LEU A 138 -1.48 1.14 19.24
N TYR A 139 -1.30 -0.08 18.73
CA TYR A 139 -2.36 -1.08 18.63
C TYR A 139 -2.92 -1.47 20.00
N MET A 140 -2.05 -1.65 20.99
CA MET A 140 -2.44 -2.06 22.34
C MET A 140 -3.24 -0.99 23.09
N MET A 141 -3.22 0.27 22.63
CA MET A 141 -4.06 1.35 23.14
C MET A 141 -5.48 1.33 22.56
N GLU A 142 -5.75 0.57 21.49
CA GLU A 142 -7.10 0.48 20.93
C GLU A 142 -8.09 -0.20 21.89
N SER A 143 -9.32 0.30 21.91
CA SER A 143 -10.44 -0.27 22.65
C SER A 143 -11.10 -1.40 21.87
N ILE A 144 -10.43 -2.54 21.81
CA ILE A 144 -10.82 -3.74 21.07
C ILE A 144 -10.74 -5.00 21.95
N THR A 145 -11.47 -6.06 21.59
CA THR A 145 -11.59 -7.26 22.44
C THR A 145 -10.52 -8.32 22.17
N GLU A 146 -10.02 -8.46 20.95
CA GLU A 146 -9.09 -9.53 20.53
C GLU A 146 -7.68 -8.97 20.33
N LYS A 147 -7.08 -8.41 21.39
CA LYS A 147 -5.78 -7.70 21.29
C LYS A 147 -4.63 -8.58 20.80
N GLU A 148 -4.48 -9.78 21.33
CA GLU A 148 -3.36 -10.65 20.96
C GLU A 148 -3.50 -11.19 19.54
N SER A 149 -4.68 -11.71 19.18
CA SER A 149 -4.98 -12.17 17.82
C SER A 149 -4.90 -11.02 16.81
N GLY A 150 -5.36 -9.84 17.20
CA GLY A 150 -5.28 -8.63 16.40
C GLY A 150 -3.84 -8.13 16.20
N LYS A 151 -2.98 -8.25 17.21
CA LYS A 151 -1.55 -7.98 17.12
C LYS A 151 -0.86 -8.97 16.18
N GLU A 152 -1.17 -10.26 16.30
CA GLU A 152 -0.64 -11.29 15.38
C GLU A 152 -1.09 -11.01 13.93
N LEU A 153 -2.36 -10.67 13.72
CA LEU A 153 -2.88 -10.23 12.41
C LEU A 153 -2.17 -8.97 11.90
N MET A 154 -1.90 -7.99 12.77
CA MET A 154 -1.13 -6.80 12.43
C MET A 154 0.25 -7.22 11.92
N HIS A 155 0.97 -8.07 12.65
CA HIS A 155 2.30 -8.53 12.26
C HIS A 155 2.30 -9.26 10.91
N LEU A 156 1.27 -10.06 10.63
CA LEU A 156 1.08 -10.67 9.31
C LEU A 156 0.92 -9.60 8.22
N LEU A 157 0.09 -8.57 8.43
CA LEU A 157 -0.08 -7.48 7.46
C LEU A 157 1.21 -6.68 7.25
N ILE A 158 1.97 -6.43 8.32
CA ILE A 158 3.26 -5.76 8.27
C ILE A 158 4.25 -6.61 7.43
N GLU A 159 4.33 -7.91 7.71
CA GLU A 159 5.19 -8.84 6.98
C GLU A 159 4.82 -8.94 5.50
N ASP A 160 3.52 -8.99 5.18
CA ASP A 160 3.03 -8.98 3.80
C ASP A 160 3.53 -7.75 3.03
N GLN A 161 3.50 -6.56 3.63
CA GLN A 161 4.05 -5.35 3.01
C GLN A 161 5.56 -5.45 2.77
N TRP A 162 6.33 -6.01 3.71
CA TRP A 162 7.77 -6.19 3.54
C TRP A 162 8.12 -7.22 2.47
N VAL A 163 7.46 -8.38 2.48
CA VAL A 163 7.64 -9.41 1.45
C VAL A 163 7.34 -8.83 0.07
N ARG A 164 6.26 -8.03 -0.06
CA ARG A 164 5.94 -7.33 -1.30
C ARG A 164 6.98 -6.30 -1.70
N LYS A 165 7.59 -5.57 -0.75
CA LYS A 165 8.69 -4.64 -1.05
C LYS A 165 9.97 -5.31 -1.51
N THR A 166 10.20 -6.56 -1.09
CA THR A 166 11.32 -7.38 -1.54
C THR A 166 11.05 -8.14 -2.83
N SER A 167 9.78 -8.21 -3.25
CA SER A 167 9.36 -8.93 -4.44
C SER A 167 9.23 -7.99 -5.63
N SER A 168 9.79 -8.41 -6.75
CA SER A 168 9.78 -7.70 -8.04
C SER A 168 8.45 -7.71 -8.77
N LEU A 169 7.45 -8.43 -8.27
CA LEU A 169 6.15 -8.58 -8.94
C LEU A 169 5.48 -7.22 -9.24
N TYR A 170 5.90 -6.15 -8.55
CA TYR A 170 5.46 -4.77 -8.79
C TYR A 170 6.40 -3.94 -9.69
N ASP A 171 7.59 -4.44 -10.04
CA ASP A 171 8.52 -3.80 -11.00
C ASP A 171 7.96 -3.82 -12.43
N HIS A 172 6.98 -4.69 -12.72
CA HIS A 172 6.27 -4.72 -14.00
C HIS A 172 5.54 -3.38 -14.32
N PHE A 173 5.24 -2.57 -13.31
CA PHE A 173 4.61 -1.26 -13.49
C PHE A 173 5.61 -0.10 -13.56
N LYS A 174 6.90 -0.33 -13.30
CA LYS A 174 7.98 0.68 -13.34
C LYS A 174 9.28 0.08 -13.91
N PRO A 175 9.32 -0.26 -15.22
CA PRO A 175 10.47 -0.93 -15.83
C PRO A 175 11.80 -0.19 -15.62
N ASP A 176 11.77 1.14 -15.49
CA ASP A 176 12.95 1.98 -15.28
C ASP A 176 13.61 1.81 -13.90
N ARG A 177 12.93 1.17 -12.95
CA ARG A 177 13.38 1.00 -11.55
C ARG A 177 13.84 -0.42 -11.20
N LYS A 178 13.85 -1.33 -12.18
CA LYS A 178 14.21 -2.75 -12.06
C LYS A 178 15.58 -3.04 -11.42
N HIS A 179 16.47 -2.05 -11.35
CA HIS A 179 17.84 -2.21 -10.85
C HIS A 179 18.01 -1.89 -9.35
N LEU A 180 17.02 -1.24 -8.71
CA LEU A 180 17.11 -0.62 -7.37
C LEU A 180 16.94 -1.58 -6.19
N LEU A 181 16.38 -2.74 -6.46
CA LEU A 181 16.36 -3.87 -5.55
C LEU A 181 17.50 -4.82 -5.93
N PRO A 182 18.00 -5.67 -5.02
CA PRO A 182 18.93 -6.73 -5.39
C PRO A 182 18.39 -7.42 -6.65
N SER A 183 19.17 -7.39 -7.73
CA SER A 183 18.79 -7.77 -9.10
C SER A 183 18.48 -9.27 -9.28
N LYS A 184 18.02 -9.95 -8.23
CA LYS A 184 17.64 -11.35 -8.17
C LYS A 184 16.15 -11.42 -7.84
N ILE A 185 15.42 -10.96 -8.84
CA ILE A 185 14.02 -10.54 -8.78
C ILE A 185 13.06 -11.70 -9.12
N ASP A 186 13.62 -12.85 -9.52
CA ASP A 186 13.05 -14.21 -9.42
C ASP A 186 13.95 -15.11 -8.55
N SER A 187 14.58 -14.54 -7.51
CA SER A 187 15.32 -15.40 -6.58
C SER A 187 14.32 -16.37 -5.96
N MET A 188 14.68 -17.64 -5.94
CA MET A 188 13.95 -18.67 -5.18
C MET A 188 13.64 -18.19 -3.75
N ASP A 189 14.46 -17.29 -3.19
CA ASP A 189 14.29 -16.66 -1.89
C ASP A 189 13.05 -15.75 -1.78
N ALA A 190 12.74 -14.92 -2.79
CA ALA A 190 11.55 -14.07 -2.76
C ALA A 190 10.26 -14.89 -2.90
N ILE A 191 10.26 -15.87 -3.82
CA ILE A 191 9.15 -16.82 -3.99
C ILE A 191 8.96 -17.64 -2.71
N LYS A 192 10.07 -18.07 -2.09
CA LYS A 192 10.04 -18.78 -0.81
C LYS A 192 9.50 -17.89 0.30
N ALA A 193 9.95 -16.64 0.43
CA ALA A 193 9.46 -15.71 1.45
C ALA A 193 7.95 -15.47 1.31
N GLN A 194 7.43 -15.33 0.08
CA GLN A 194 6.00 -15.23 -0.17
C GLN A 194 5.26 -16.52 0.21
N ARG A 195 5.77 -17.69 -0.17
CA ARG A 195 5.16 -18.98 0.21
C ARG A 195 5.16 -19.21 1.72
N ASP A 196 6.27 -18.90 2.39
CA ASP A 196 6.42 -19.01 3.84
C ASP A 196 5.46 -18.04 4.54
N HIS A 197 5.30 -16.83 4.00
CA HIS A 197 4.31 -15.86 4.48
C HIS A 197 2.87 -16.36 4.32
N CYS A 198 2.47 -16.82 3.13
CA CYS A 198 1.14 -17.39 2.90
C CYS A 198 0.86 -18.58 3.82
N THR A 199 1.88 -19.38 4.14
CA THR A 199 1.75 -20.49 5.10
C THR A 199 1.47 -19.98 6.52
N LYS A 200 2.20 -18.97 7.00
CA LYS A 200 1.94 -18.34 8.30
C LYS A 200 0.53 -17.74 8.38
N VAL A 201 0.07 -17.09 7.32
CA VAL A 201 -1.30 -16.55 7.22
C VAL A 201 -2.31 -17.70 7.32
N PHE A 202 -2.10 -18.78 6.58
CA PHE A 202 -2.99 -19.93 6.59
C PHE A 202 -3.05 -20.58 7.97
N ASP A 203 -1.90 -20.84 8.60
CA ASP A 203 -1.81 -21.44 9.94
C ASP A 203 -2.51 -20.57 10.98
N PHE A 204 -2.37 -19.25 10.89
CA PHE A 204 -3.10 -18.30 11.72
C PHE A 204 -4.61 -18.48 11.57
N TYR A 205 -5.15 -18.42 10.35
CA TYR A 205 -6.60 -18.55 10.16
C TYR A 205 -7.13 -19.96 10.41
N GLN A 206 -6.32 -21.01 10.24
CA GLN A 206 -6.69 -22.37 10.67
C GLN A 206 -6.82 -22.45 12.19
N LYS A 207 -5.87 -21.87 12.92
CA LYS A 207 -5.90 -21.82 14.39
C LYS A 207 -7.09 -21.00 14.90
N GLN A 208 -7.35 -19.84 14.29
CA GLN A 208 -8.42 -18.95 14.73
C GLN A 208 -9.81 -19.42 14.27
N ASN A 209 -9.88 -20.08 13.11
CA ASN A 209 -11.09 -20.58 12.46
C ASN A 209 -12.25 -19.56 12.43
N LYS A 210 -11.91 -18.27 12.25
CA LYS A 210 -12.87 -17.18 12.09
C LYS A 210 -12.22 -16.02 11.35
N LEU A 211 -13.04 -15.14 10.78
CA LEU A 211 -12.63 -13.79 10.44
C LEU A 211 -13.01 -12.84 11.58
N PHE A 212 -12.14 -11.89 11.86
CA PHE A 212 -12.36 -10.93 12.94
C PHE A 212 -13.22 -9.76 12.49
N SER A 213 -14.17 -9.37 13.34
CA SER A 213 -15.00 -8.17 13.16
C SER A 213 -14.26 -6.89 13.56
N LYS A 214 -14.85 -5.74 13.24
CA LYS A 214 -14.33 -4.42 13.63
C LYS A 214 -14.20 -4.25 15.14
N THR A 215 -15.12 -4.81 15.93
CA THR A 215 -15.07 -4.74 17.40
C THR A 215 -13.93 -5.56 17.99
N GLU A 216 -13.54 -6.63 17.30
CA GLU A 216 -12.50 -7.54 17.74
C GLU A 216 -11.10 -7.00 17.48
N VAL A 217 -10.84 -6.50 16.27
CA VAL A 217 -9.49 -6.12 15.83
C VAL A 217 -9.38 -4.69 15.30
N GLY A 218 -10.41 -3.88 15.51
CA GLY A 218 -10.41 -2.47 15.14
C GLY A 218 -10.35 -2.30 13.62
N ILE A 219 -9.47 -1.41 13.17
CA ILE A 219 -9.33 -1.07 11.74
C ILE A 219 -8.73 -2.22 10.90
N LEU A 220 -8.08 -3.19 11.54
CA LEU A 220 -7.48 -4.34 10.84
C LEU A 220 -8.54 -5.26 10.21
N TYR A 221 -9.80 -5.17 10.65
CA TYR A 221 -10.85 -6.08 10.22
C TYR A 221 -10.97 -6.13 8.69
N TYR A 222 -11.01 -4.99 8.01
CA TYR A 222 -11.11 -4.97 6.55
C TYR A 222 -9.80 -5.35 5.88
N ARG A 223 -8.67 -5.00 6.51
CA ARG A 223 -7.33 -5.24 5.98
C ARG A 223 -6.95 -6.71 5.95
N GLN A 224 -7.53 -7.50 6.86
CA GLN A 224 -7.30 -8.94 6.95
C GLN A 224 -7.60 -9.66 5.61
N LEU A 225 -8.51 -9.10 4.80
CA LEU A 225 -8.82 -9.61 3.46
C LEU A 225 -7.68 -9.46 2.46
N PHE A 226 -6.79 -8.47 2.65
CA PHE A 226 -5.62 -8.28 1.77
C PHE A 226 -4.68 -9.48 1.80
N LEU A 227 -4.61 -10.19 2.92
CA LEU A 227 -3.79 -11.40 3.07
C LEU A 227 -4.30 -12.55 2.19
N PHE A 228 -5.56 -12.51 1.75
CA PHE A 228 -6.16 -13.57 0.94
C PHE A 228 -6.06 -13.30 -0.58
N PHE A 229 -5.84 -12.05 -1.00
CA PHE A 229 -5.80 -11.72 -2.43
C PHE A 229 -4.58 -12.32 -3.13
N HIS A 230 -3.47 -12.49 -2.42
CA HIS A 230 -2.23 -13.03 -2.98
C HIS A 230 -2.09 -14.55 -2.81
N GLU A 231 -3.08 -15.21 -2.22
CA GLU A 231 -3.09 -16.66 -2.11
C GLU A 231 -3.41 -17.28 -3.48
N VAL A 232 -2.46 -18.05 -4.02
CA VAL A 232 -2.59 -18.76 -5.30
C VAL A 232 -2.93 -20.24 -5.10
N ASP A 233 -2.77 -20.78 -3.89
CA ASP A 233 -3.16 -22.15 -3.57
C ASP A 233 -4.69 -22.25 -3.46
N MET A 234 -5.31 -22.94 -4.42
CA MET A 234 -6.77 -23.08 -4.49
C MET A 234 -7.37 -23.82 -3.29
N THR A 235 -6.63 -24.74 -2.67
CA THR A 235 -7.10 -25.45 -1.47
C THR A 235 -7.21 -24.50 -0.29
N ARG A 236 -6.24 -23.60 -0.13
CA ARG A 236 -6.27 -22.55 0.89
C ARG A 236 -7.33 -21.50 0.58
N ARG A 237 -7.52 -21.14 -0.70
CA ARG A 237 -8.61 -20.24 -1.12
C ARG A 237 -9.99 -20.81 -0.78
N ASP A 238 -10.21 -22.11 -0.97
CA ASP A 238 -11.46 -22.77 -0.57
C ASP A 238 -11.73 -22.66 0.93
N PHE A 239 -10.69 -22.78 1.75
CA PHE A 239 -10.77 -22.55 3.19
C PHE A 239 -11.14 -21.09 3.51
N TYR A 240 -10.45 -20.11 2.92
CA TYR A 240 -10.77 -18.69 3.13
C TYR A 240 -12.18 -18.33 2.62
N HIS A 241 -12.65 -18.97 1.55
CA HIS A 241 -14.01 -18.78 1.06
C HIS A 241 -15.06 -19.21 2.08
N LYS A 242 -14.84 -20.36 2.75
CA LYS A 242 -15.71 -20.84 3.83
C LYS A 242 -15.72 -19.86 5.00
N LEU A 243 -14.55 -19.43 5.46
CA LEU A 243 -14.43 -18.42 6.52
C LEU A 243 -15.17 -17.11 6.16
N LEU A 244 -15.08 -16.68 4.91
CA LEU A 244 -15.72 -15.44 4.45
C LEU A 244 -17.24 -15.58 4.35
N LYS A 245 -17.76 -16.75 3.93
CA LYS A 245 -19.20 -17.04 3.98
C LYS A 245 -19.73 -17.00 5.41
N GLU A 246 -19.01 -17.60 6.36
CA GLU A 246 -19.33 -17.56 7.79
C GLU A 246 -19.24 -16.14 8.36
N GLY A 247 -18.22 -15.37 7.95
CA GLY A 247 -18.06 -13.97 8.32
C GLY A 247 -19.19 -13.08 7.79
N VAL A 248 -19.73 -13.35 6.60
CA VAL A 248 -20.90 -12.65 6.07
C VAL A 248 -22.17 -13.08 6.80
N ALA A 249 -22.36 -14.39 7.03
CA ALA A 249 -23.53 -14.92 7.73
C ALA A 249 -23.64 -14.40 9.18
N SER A 250 -22.51 -14.23 9.87
CA SER A 250 -22.44 -13.67 11.22
C SER A 250 -22.50 -12.13 11.27
N GLY A 251 -22.45 -11.45 10.12
CA GLY A 251 -22.46 -10.00 10.03
C GLY A 251 -21.11 -9.33 10.29
N ALA A 252 -20.03 -10.09 10.47
CA ALA A 252 -18.66 -9.56 10.59
C ALA A 252 -18.22 -8.85 9.30
N PHE A 253 -18.68 -9.33 8.14
CA PHE A 253 -18.41 -8.74 6.82
C PHE A 253 -19.68 -8.50 6.02
N LYS A 254 -19.61 -7.51 5.13
CA LYS A 254 -20.65 -7.32 4.11
C LYS A 254 -20.43 -8.32 2.97
N ILE A 255 -21.53 -8.71 2.31
CA ILE A 255 -21.50 -9.66 1.18
C ILE A 255 -20.56 -9.24 0.05
N GLU A 256 -20.33 -7.94 -0.15
CA GLU A 256 -19.39 -7.42 -1.14
C GLU A 256 -17.96 -7.92 -0.91
N ALA A 257 -17.55 -8.21 0.33
CA ALA A 257 -16.25 -8.82 0.63
C ALA A 257 -16.16 -10.23 0.03
N GLN A 258 -17.20 -11.04 0.21
CA GLN A 258 -17.30 -12.37 -0.42
C GLN A 258 -17.27 -12.28 -1.94
N MET A 259 -18.03 -11.35 -2.52
CA MET A 259 -18.06 -11.13 -3.97
C MET A 259 -16.66 -10.77 -4.49
N ASN A 260 -15.95 -9.84 -3.84
CA ASN A 260 -14.60 -9.44 -4.26
C ASN A 260 -13.57 -10.57 -4.13
N PHE A 261 -13.70 -11.42 -3.11
CA PHE A 261 -12.83 -12.58 -2.96
C PHE A 261 -13.06 -13.61 -4.08
N GLU A 262 -14.32 -13.94 -4.39
CA GLU A 262 -14.67 -14.84 -5.49
C GLU A 262 -14.24 -14.29 -6.85
N MET A 263 -14.42 -12.97 -7.10
CA MET A 263 -13.92 -12.30 -8.29
C MET A 263 -12.40 -12.39 -8.41
N SER A 264 -11.68 -12.20 -7.30
CA SER A 264 -10.23 -12.31 -7.28
C SER A 264 -9.77 -13.76 -7.51
N THR A 265 -10.53 -14.75 -7.06
CA THR A 265 -10.30 -16.16 -7.41
C THR A 265 -10.43 -16.37 -8.92
N ARG A 266 -11.50 -15.87 -9.55
CA ARG A 266 -11.67 -15.97 -11.01
C ARG A 266 -10.56 -15.23 -11.76
N PHE A 267 -10.10 -14.09 -11.26
CA PHE A 267 -8.96 -13.37 -11.83
C PHE A 267 -7.69 -14.23 -11.87
N ILE A 268 -7.41 -14.96 -10.79
CA ILE A 268 -6.26 -15.88 -10.71
C ILE A 268 -6.42 -17.05 -11.68
N GLU A 269 -7.61 -17.68 -11.72
CA GLU A 269 -7.89 -18.84 -12.57
C GLU A 269 -7.90 -18.52 -14.07
N MET A 270 -8.48 -17.37 -14.45
CA MET A 270 -8.61 -16.96 -15.85
C MET A 270 -7.36 -16.25 -16.38
N GLY A 271 -6.57 -15.66 -15.48
CA GLY A 271 -5.50 -14.73 -15.82
C GLY A 271 -6.02 -13.33 -16.17
N ALA A 272 -5.15 -12.33 -15.98
CA ALA A 272 -5.54 -10.92 -16.02
C ALA A 272 -6.21 -10.50 -17.35
N LEU A 273 -5.61 -10.87 -18.49
CA LEU A 273 -6.10 -10.47 -19.80
C LEU A 273 -7.53 -10.95 -20.06
N GLU A 274 -7.78 -12.25 -19.84
CA GLU A 274 -9.09 -12.84 -20.09
C GLU A 274 -10.13 -12.36 -19.08
N PHE A 275 -9.74 -12.20 -17.81
CA PHE A 275 -10.62 -11.64 -16.78
C PHE A 275 -11.10 -10.23 -17.13
N PHE A 276 -10.20 -9.33 -17.55
CA PHE A 276 -10.60 -7.95 -17.90
C PHE A 276 -11.45 -7.86 -19.15
N LYS A 277 -11.22 -8.74 -20.13
CA LYS A 277 -12.05 -8.84 -21.33
C LYS A 277 -13.50 -9.22 -21.01
N HIS A 278 -13.71 -10.03 -19.97
CA HIS A 278 -15.03 -10.52 -19.53
C HIS A 278 -15.54 -9.85 -18.24
N LEU A 279 -14.87 -8.80 -17.74
CA LEU A 279 -15.16 -8.24 -16.42
C LEU A 279 -16.61 -7.76 -16.29
N ASP A 280 -17.17 -7.10 -17.30
CA ASP A 280 -18.54 -6.58 -17.24
C ASP A 280 -19.59 -7.69 -17.18
N GLU A 281 -19.39 -8.76 -17.94
CA GLU A 281 -20.27 -9.95 -17.94
C GLU A 281 -20.22 -10.64 -16.58
N ILE A 282 -19.00 -10.83 -16.04
CA ILE A 282 -18.80 -11.45 -14.73
C ILE A 282 -19.41 -10.58 -13.63
N GLN A 283 -19.20 -9.26 -13.63
CA GLN A 283 -19.82 -8.37 -12.65
C GLN A 283 -21.34 -8.45 -12.69
N GLU A 284 -21.94 -8.52 -13.89
CA GLU A 284 -23.38 -8.65 -14.05
C GLU A 284 -23.91 -10.00 -13.52
N GLU A 285 -23.17 -11.09 -13.73
CA GLU A 285 -23.45 -12.39 -13.10
C GLU A 285 -23.52 -12.25 -11.57
N TYR A 286 -22.56 -11.54 -10.97
CA TYR A 286 -22.50 -11.35 -9.52
C TYR A 286 -23.59 -10.42 -8.99
N ARG A 287 -23.92 -9.34 -9.70
CA ARG A 287 -25.05 -8.46 -9.35
C ARG A 287 -26.35 -9.25 -9.27
N LYS A 288 -26.57 -10.17 -10.22
CA LYS A 288 -27.74 -11.06 -10.24
C LYS A 288 -27.68 -12.11 -9.15
N LYS A 289 -26.58 -12.88 -9.07
CA LYS A 289 -26.36 -13.96 -8.09
C LYS A 289 -26.56 -13.49 -6.64
N TYR A 290 -26.12 -12.27 -6.31
CA TYR A 290 -26.18 -11.72 -4.96
C TYR A 290 -27.26 -10.64 -4.76
N SER A 291 -28.09 -10.35 -5.77
CA SER A 291 -29.08 -9.27 -5.73
C SER A 291 -28.47 -7.90 -5.32
N LYS A 292 -27.33 -7.56 -5.92
CA LYS A 292 -26.55 -6.35 -5.63
C LYS A 292 -26.34 -5.51 -6.89
N PRO A 293 -27.37 -4.77 -7.38
CA PRO A 293 -27.30 -4.07 -8.67
C PRO A 293 -26.21 -2.99 -8.75
N GLY A 294 -25.83 -2.39 -7.61
CA GLY A 294 -24.76 -1.38 -7.55
C GLY A 294 -23.35 -1.96 -7.45
N TYR A 295 -23.18 -3.30 -7.45
CA TYR A 295 -21.86 -3.90 -7.28
C TYR A 295 -20.92 -3.55 -8.44
N ARG A 296 -19.71 -3.15 -8.06
CA ARG A 296 -18.55 -3.01 -8.95
C ARG A 296 -17.36 -3.65 -8.28
N TYR A 297 -16.63 -4.44 -9.05
CA TYR A 297 -15.36 -5.01 -8.63
C TYR A 297 -14.34 -3.87 -8.51
N GLY A 298 -13.71 -3.79 -7.34
CA GLY A 298 -12.53 -2.98 -7.11
C GLY A 298 -11.38 -3.92 -6.83
N ILE A 299 -10.27 -3.74 -7.54
CA ILE A 299 -9.01 -4.37 -7.15
C ILE A 299 -8.55 -3.64 -5.89
N TYR A 300 -8.32 -4.41 -4.83
CA TYR A 300 -7.91 -3.95 -3.51
C TYR A 300 -6.40 -4.12 -3.32
#